data_AF-E6WL20-F1
#
_entry.id   AF-E6WL20-F1
#
_cell.length_a   1.000
_cell.length_b   1.000
_cell.length_c   1.000
_cell.angle_alpha   90.00
_cell.angle_beta   90.00
_cell.angle_gamma   90.00
#
_symmetry.space_group_name_H-M   'P 1'
#
loop_
_entity.id
_entity.type
_entity.pdbx_description
1 polymer ?
#
loop_
_entity_poly.entity_id
_entity_poly.type
_entity_poly.pdbx_seq_one_letter_code
_entity_poly.pdbx_strand_id
1 'polypeptide(L)'
;MNNNIIAVLGATGGAGRDVSRWLAQAGFALRLGGRRREPLQQLATQLGVEANPVDLWQEKELREFCRGCTVVVNCAGPSYQVLDRVARAAASMQVNYVDVSGDGPAWHLLQQQPAGDQHWVAVLSAGMLPGLANLVPGWISQRAGGDLTVYTGGIERVSGAAAADLVLSLNEQCNALQGSDYWYGEAGASWQLGRRSRHSLSTQQTDTLPHFPGHVTLLPWLSADAERLALRHNLSSLSWYNVFSGQCLRETLTGLRGKVDGTSQSLALASAAVEKASEIDLAGYAPYYQMVFDWQQEGEPRRRVVIRTDSSLALTAATAVSTVLSLMRGEINPGVHFADRVLIPATVLADITRLHTGTHISQYQPDMQAEQGVI
;
A
#
# COMPACT_ATOMS: atom_id res chain seq x y z
N MET A 1 -24.94 9.07 -23.04
CA MET A 1 -23.49 8.94 -22.79
C MET A 1 -23.35 8.60 -21.32
N ASN A 2 -23.17 7.32 -20.98
CA ASN A 2 -22.85 6.96 -19.60
C ASN A 2 -21.45 7.51 -19.32
N ASN A 3 -21.39 8.62 -18.60
CA ASN A 3 -20.13 9.25 -18.27
C ASN A 3 -19.48 8.40 -17.17
N ASN A 4 -18.53 7.55 -17.55
CA ASN A 4 -17.75 6.70 -16.65
C ASN A 4 -16.75 7.57 -15.85
N ILE A 5 -17.26 8.45 -14.98
CA ILE A 5 -16.42 9.37 -14.19
C ILE A 5 -15.75 8.58 -13.07
N ILE A 6 -14.42 8.69 -12.99
CA ILE A 6 -13.65 8.16 -11.87
C ILE A 6 -13.28 9.33 -10.95
N ALA A 7 -13.75 9.27 -9.71
CA ALA A 7 -13.39 10.22 -8.68
C ALA A 7 -12.07 9.81 -8.01
N VAL A 8 -11.13 10.74 -7.86
CA VAL A 8 -9.87 10.49 -7.13
C VAL A 8 -9.82 11.40 -5.91
N LEU A 9 -9.99 10.85 -4.71
CA LEU A 9 -9.89 11.58 -3.45
C LEU A 9 -8.43 11.58 -2.97
N GLY A 10 -7.93 12.73 -2.49
CA GLY A 10 -6.51 12.88 -2.18
C GLY A 10 -5.65 13.06 -3.44
N ALA A 11 -6.24 13.61 -4.51
CA ALA A 11 -5.62 13.73 -5.84
C ALA A 11 -4.28 14.50 -5.86
N THR A 12 -4.06 15.40 -4.89
CA THR A 12 -2.80 16.17 -4.79
C THR A 12 -1.77 15.54 -3.85
N GLY A 13 -2.05 14.35 -3.30
CA GLY A 13 -1.13 13.58 -2.47
C GLY A 13 -0.05 12.86 -3.28
N GLY A 14 0.80 12.08 -2.60
CA GLY A 14 1.89 11.32 -3.22
C GLY A 14 1.39 10.40 -4.33
N ALA A 15 0.66 9.35 -3.96
CA ALA A 15 0.08 8.40 -4.93
C ALA A 15 -1.05 9.03 -5.77
N GLY A 16 -1.89 9.89 -5.16
CA GLY A 16 -3.05 10.46 -5.83
C GLY A 16 -2.75 11.23 -7.12
N ARG A 17 -1.58 11.88 -7.21
CA ARG A 17 -1.16 12.60 -8.42
C ARG A 17 -0.91 11.64 -9.58
N ASP A 18 -0.22 10.54 -9.32
CA ASP A 18 0.11 9.55 -10.35
C ASP A 18 -1.14 8.75 -10.76
N VAL A 19 -2.01 8.39 -9.80
CA VAL A 19 -3.34 7.82 -10.11
C VAL A 19 -4.13 8.75 -11.04
N SER A 20 -4.22 10.03 -10.71
CA SER A 20 -4.96 11.02 -11.52
C SER A 20 -4.37 11.13 -12.93
N ARG A 21 -3.03 11.22 -13.04
CA ARG A 21 -2.35 11.34 -14.33
C ARG A 21 -2.55 10.10 -15.19
N TRP A 22 -2.33 8.92 -14.64
CA TRP A 22 -2.40 7.67 -15.40
C TRP A 22 -3.82 7.30 -15.80
N LEU A 23 -4.83 7.57 -14.97
CA LEU A 23 -6.23 7.37 -15.38
C LEU A 23 -6.65 8.37 -16.46
N ALA A 24 -6.20 9.63 -16.38
CA ALA A 24 -6.45 10.62 -17.44
C ALA A 24 -5.79 10.19 -18.76
N GLN A 25 -4.54 9.71 -18.72
CA GLN A 25 -3.83 9.18 -19.89
C GLN A 25 -4.49 7.93 -20.47
N ALA A 26 -5.12 7.11 -19.63
CA ALA A 26 -5.94 5.97 -20.08
C ALA A 26 -7.31 6.39 -20.67
N GLY A 27 -7.61 7.69 -20.73
CA GLY A 27 -8.79 8.24 -21.40
C GLY A 27 -10.05 8.31 -20.52
N PHE A 28 -9.93 8.14 -19.21
CA PHE A 28 -11.09 8.26 -18.31
C PHE A 28 -11.43 9.71 -18.00
N ALA A 29 -12.72 10.01 -17.90
CA ALA A 29 -13.21 11.26 -17.33
C ALA A 29 -12.98 11.25 -15.81
N LEU A 30 -12.39 12.30 -15.26
CA LEU A 30 -12.03 12.36 -13.83
C LEU A 30 -12.72 13.49 -13.09
N ARG A 31 -12.96 13.25 -11.79
CA ARG A 31 -13.26 14.26 -10.79
C ARG A 31 -12.21 14.21 -9.69
N LEU A 32 -11.39 15.25 -9.56
CA LEU A 32 -10.31 15.31 -8.59
C LEU A 32 -10.79 15.93 -7.29
N GLY A 33 -10.58 15.23 -6.17
CA GLY A 33 -10.99 15.65 -4.84
C GLY A 33 -9.80 15.86 -3.90
N GLY A 34 -9.87 16.91 -3.07
CA GLY A 34 -8.94 17.14 -1.98
C GLY A 34 -9.17 18.46 -1.26
N ARG A 35 -8.53 18.61 -0.09
CA ARG A 35 -8.70 19.79 0.78
C ARG A 35 -8.02 21.05 0.24
N ARG A 36 -6.88 20.90 -0.44
CA ARG A 36 -6.05 22.03 -0.91
C ARG A 36 -6.53 22.52 -2.27
N ARG A 37 -7.28 23.62 -2.29
CA ARG A 37 -7.94 24.17 -3.49
C ARG A 37 -6.96 24.51 -4.62
N GLU A 38 -5.91 25.27 -4.34
CA GLU A 38 -5.00 25.75 -5.37
C GLU A 38 -4.21 24.61 -6.05
N PRO A 39 -3.49 23.71 -5.34
CA PRO A 39 -2.85 22.56 -5.97
C PRO A 39 -3.81 21.65 -6.72
N LEU A 40 -5.06 21.53 -6.24
CA LEU A 40 -6.09 20.72 -6.89
C LEU A 40 -6.51 21.34 -8.23
N GLN A 41 -6.74 22.65 -8.24
CA GLN A 41 -7.09 23.38 -9.45
C GLN A 41 -5.95 23.33 -10.49
N GLN A 42 -4.70 23.48 -10.05
CA GLN A 42 -3.53 23.38 -10.93
C GLN A 42 -3.45 22.00 -11.61
N LEU A 43 -3.59 20.92 -10.82
CA LEU A 43 -3.58 19.56 -11.35
C LEU A 43 -4.76 19.30 -12.31
N ALA A 44 -5.96 19.76 -11.95
CA ALA A 44 -7.15 19.59 -12.79
C ALA A 44 -7.03 20.34 -14.12
N THR A 45 -6.52 21.58 -14.10
CA THR A 45 -6.24 22.34 -15.32
C THR A 45 -5.18 21.65 -16.19
N GLN A 46 -4.11 21.11 -15.58
CA GLN A 46 -3.08 20.38 -16.31
C GLN A 46 -3.63 19.13 -17.02
N LEU A 47 -4.56 18.42 -16.37
CA LEU A 47 -5.14 17.18 -16.88
C LEU A 47 -6.41 17.41 -17.73
N GLY A 48 -6.96 18.63 -17.77
CA GLY A 48 -8.20 18.94 -18.48
C GLY A 48 -9.45 18.30 -17.86
N VAL A 49 -9.50 18.20 -16.53
CA VAL A 49 -10.56 17.48 -15.78
C VAL A 49 -11.21 18.36 -14.70
N GLU A 50 -12.26 17.86 -14.03
CA GLU A 50 -12.99 18.58 -12.98
C GLU A 50 -12.20 18.58 -11.66
N ALA A 51 -12.08 19.75 -11.01
CA ALA A 51 -11.67 19.88 -9.62
C ALA A 51 -12.88 20.10 -8.72
N ASN A 52 -13.02 19.28 -7.68
CA ASN A 52 -14.04 19.43 -6.65
C ASN A 52 -13.37 19.42 -5.26
N PRO A 53 -13.05 20.60 -4.68
CA PRO A 53 -12.58 20.68 -3.31
C PRO A 53 -13.55 19.98 -2.36
N VAL A 54 -13.03 19.09 -1.53
CA VAL A 54 -13.84 18.26 -0.62
C VAL A 54 -13.07 18.05 0.66
N ASP A 55 -13.75 18.27 1.79
CA ASP A 55 -13.29 17.78 3.08
C ASP A 55 -13.94 16.42 3.38
N LEU A 56 -13.12 15.37 3.50
CA LEU A 56 -13.60 14.02 3.78
C LEU A 56 -14.26 13.89 5.17
N TRP A 57 -14.05 14.86 6.06
CA TRP A 57 -14.70 14.90 7.37
C TRP A 57 -16.12 15.49 7.31
N GLN A 58 -16.48 16.12 6.19
CA GLN A 58 -17.80 16.69 5.95
C GLN A 58 -18.64 15.71 5.12
N GLU A 59 -19.46 14.90 5.79
CA GLU A 59 -20.21 13.79 5.16
C GLU A 59 -21.00 14.22 3.92
N LYS A 60 -21.67 15.38 3.98
CA LYS A 60 -22.43 15.91 2.85
C LYS A 60 -21.54 16.19 1.64
N GLU A 61 -20.40 16.87 1.83
CA GLU A 61 -19.46 17.16 0.76
C GLU A 61 -18.91 15.87 0.14
N LEU A 62 -18.59 14.88 0.99
CA LEU A 62 -18.06 13.61 0.52
C LEU A 62 -19.09 12.81 -0.31
N ARG A 63 -20.36 12.80 0.11
CA ARG A 63 -21.44 12.17 -0.67
C ARG A 63 -21.69 12.87 -2.01
N GLU A 64 -21.70 14.21 -2.02
CA GLU A 64 -21.81 15.00 -3.25
C GLU A 64 -20.65 14.70 -4.20
N PHE A 65 -19.42 14.62 -3.68
CA PHE A 65 -18.23 14.27 -4.46
C PHE A 65 -18.35 12.89 -5.12
N CYS A 66 -18.91 11.90 -4.41
CA CYS A 66 -19.12 10.55 -4.96
C CYS A 66 -20.24 10.50 -6.00
N ARG A 67 -21.26 11.38 -5.93
CA ARG A 67 -22.46 11.26 -6.75
C ARG A 67 -22.17 11.29 -8.25
N GLY A 68 -22.75 10.32 -8.97
CA GLY A 68 -22.66 10.22 -10.43
C GLY A 68 -21.33 9.69 -10.96
N CYS A 69 -20.43 9.25 -10.07
CA CYS A 69 -19.20 8.56 -10.45
C CYS A 69 -19.45 7.05 -10.61
N THR A 70 -18.56 6.37 -11.33
CA THR A 70 -18.55 4.90 -11.42
C THR A 70 -17.69 4.29 -10.32
N VAL A 71 -16.55 4.92 -10.03
CA VAL A 71 -15.59 4.48 -9.03
C VAL A 71 -15.06 5.68 -8.26
N VAL A 72 -14.85 5.54 -6.96
CA VAL A 72 -14.07 6.45 -6.12
C VAL A 72 -12.77 5.75 -5.74
N VAL A 73 -11.64 6.33 -6.14
CA VAL A 73 -10.29 5.92 -5.73
C VAL A 73 -9.87 6.78 -4.54
N ASN A 74 -9.79 6.17 -3.36
CA ASN A 74 -9.31 6.82 -2.15
C ASN A 74 -7.77 6.74 -2.07
N CYS A 75 -7.14 7.89 -2.28
CA CYS A 75 -5.72 8.13 -2.02
C CYS A 75 -5.51 9.09 -0.84
N ALA A 76 -6.56 9.36 -0.05
CA ALA A 76 -6.48 10.26 1.10
C ALA A 76 -5.99 9.52 2.35
N GLY A 77 -5.25 10.24 3.18
CA GLY A 77 -4.79 9.74 4.46
C GLY A 77 -4.67 10.84 5.52
N PRO A 78 -4.17 10.50 6.71
CA PRO A 78 -3.63 9.17 7.05
C PRO A 78 -4.72 8.09 7.15
N SER A 79 -4.42 6.91 6.63
CA SER A 79 -5.31 5.75 6.55
C SER A 79 -5.89 5.33 7.91
N TYR A 80 -5.09 5.44 8.98
CA TYR A 80 -5.48 5.13 10.37
C TYR A 80 -6.60 6.02 10.91
N GLN A 81 -6.88 7.17 10.27
CA GLN A 81 -7.96 8.09 10.63
C GLN A 81 -9.09 8.08 9.60
N VAL A 82 -8.77 7.85 8.32
CA VAL A 82 -9.76 7.81 7.23
C VAL A 82 -10.68 6.58 7.37
N LEU A 83 -10.11 5.40 7.64
CA LEU A 83 -10.83 4.15 7.86
C LEU A 83 -11.87 3.86 6.75
N ASP A 84 -13.10 3.51 7.08
CA ASP A 84 -14.19 3.15 6.17
C ASP A 84 -15.03 4.35 5.68
N ARG A 85 -14.70 5.58 6.10
CA ARG A 85 -15.54 6.78 5.86
C ARG A 85 -15.84 7.02 4.39
N VAL A 86 -14.81 6.92 3.55
CA VAL A 86 -14.95 7.16 2.10
C VAL A 86 -15.71 6.01 1.45
N ALA A 87 -15.45 4.78 1.88
CA ALA A 87 -16.16 3.60 1.43
C ALA A 87 -17.68 3.73 1.69
N ARG A 88 -18.08 4.16 2.89
CA ARG A 88 -19.51 4.37 3.23
C ARG A 88 -20.17 5.46 2.39
N ALA A 89 -19.48 6.57 2.15
CA ALA A 89 -20.00 7.63 1.29
C ALA A 89 -20.21 7.15 -0.15
N ALA A 90 -19.22 6.45 -0.71
CA ALA A 90 -19.30 5.85 -2.04
C ALA A 90 -20.44 4.82 -2.13
N ALA A 91 -20.52 3.91 -1.15
CA ALA A 91 -21.56 2.89 -1.06
C ALA A 91 -22.97 3.50 -1.00
N SER A 92 -23.13 4.59 -0.25
CA SER A 92 -24.43 5.27 -0.13
C SER A 92 -24.92 5.89 -1.43
N MET A 93 -24.01 6.20 -2.35
CA MET A 93 -24.28 6.70 -3.70
C MET A 93 -24.24 5.58 -4.75
N GLN A 94 -24.11 4.31 -4.32
CA GLN A 94 -23.95 3.12 -5.19
C GLN A 94 -22.79 3.25 -6.17
N VAL A 95 -21.67 3.80 -5.68
CA VAL A 95 -20.44 4.00 -6.45
C VAL A 95 -19.36 3.06 -5.95
N ASN A 96 -18.75 2.31 -6.86
CA ASN A 96 -17.70 1.35 -6.51
C ASN A 96 -16.50 2.05 -5.86
N TYR A 97 -15.73 1.31 -5.09
CA TYR A 97 -14.70 1.86 -4.23
C TYR A 97 -13.36 1.15 -4.40
N VAL A 98 -12.27 1.92 -4.48
CA VAL A 98 -10.89 1.41 -4.46
C VAL A 98 -10.11 2.22 -3.43
N ASP A 99 -9.46 1.58 -2.47
CA ASP A 99 -8.60 2.23 -1.47
C ASP A 99 -7.15 1.79 -1.67
N VAL A 100 -6.24 2.74 -1.89
CA VAL A 100 -4.81 2.44 -2.06
C VAL A 100 -4.16 2.03 -0.74
N SER A 101 -4.71 2.52 0.35
CA SER A 101 -4.44 2.03 1.69
C SER A 101 -5.64 1.16 2.04
N GLY A 102 -6.30 1.38 3.17
CA GLY A 102 -7.36 0.51 3.63
C GLY A 102 -6.80 -0.88 3.93
N ASP A 103 -7.11 -1.40 5.10
CA ASP A 103 -6.71 -2.76 5.43
C ASP A 103 -7.76 -3.31 6.38
N GLY A 104 -7.39 -4.25 7.23
CA GLY A 104 -8.34 -4.88 8.09
C GLY A 104 -9.08 -3.96 9.09
N PRO A 105 -8.66 -2.73 9.45
CA PRO A 105 -9.53 -1.84 10.20
C PRO A 105 -10.77 -1.42 9.40
N ALA A 106 -10.57 -0.96 8.16
CA ALA A 106 -11.66 -0.55 7.28
C ALA A 106 -12.52 -1.77 6.89
N TRP A 107 -11.88 -2.91 6.60
CA TRP A 107 -12.58 -4.18 6.38
C TRP A 107 -13.46 -4.54 7.57
N HIS A 108 -12.92 -4.54 8.79
CA HIS A 108 -13.64 -4.92 9.99
C HIS A 108 -14.88 -4.05 10.20
N LEU A 109 -14.75 -2.73 10.06
CA LEU A 109 -15.88 -1.80 10.18
C LEU A 109 -16.95 -2.03 9.10
N LEU A 110 -16.54 -2.33 7.86
CA LEU A 110 -17.45 -2.67 6.77
C LEU A 110 -18.13 -4.02 6.98
N GLN A 111 -17.48 -5.00 7.62
CA GLN A 111 -18.10 -6.28 7.97
C GLN A 111 -19.10 -6.15 9.12
N GLN A 112 -18.80 -5.34 10.14
CA GLN A 112 -19.69 -5.12 11.28
C GLN A 112 -20.97 -4.38 10.87
N GLN A 113 -20.84 -3.42 9.96
CA GLN A 113 -21.95 -2.68 9.39
C GLN A 113 -21.82 -2.67 7.87
N PRO A 114 -22.37 -3.70 7.18
CA PRO A 114 -22.34 -3.80 5.74
C PRO A 114 -22.77 -2.51 5.05
N ALA A 115 -22.03 -2.12 4.02
CA ALA A 115 -22.30 -0.96 3.20
C ALA A 115 -22.57 -1.41 1.75
N GLY A 116 -23.32 -0.58 1.01
CA GLY A 116 -23.64 -0.84 -0.40
C GLY A 116 -24.78 -1.83 -0.57
N ASP A 117 -25.27 -1.96 -1.80
CA ASP A 117 -26.20 -3.04 -2.15
C ASP A 117 -25.44 -4.30 -2.60
N GLN A 118 -26.18 -5.30 -3.09
CA GLN A 118 -25.61 -6.58 -3.56
C GLN A 118 -24.73 -6.48 -4.82
N HIS A 119 -24.68 -5.33 -5.49
CA HIS A 119 -23.88 -5.08 -6.70
C HIS A 119 -22.65 -4.22 -6.42
N TRP A 120 -22.55 -3.63 -5.23
CA TRP A 120 -21.44 -2.76 -4.88
C TRP A 120 -20.12 -3.51 -4.77
N VAL A 121 -19.07 -2.97 -5.41
CA VAL A 121 -17.70 -3.49 -5.33
C VAL A 121 -16.85 -2.53 -4.52
N ALA A 122 -16.15 -3.03 -3.51
CA ALA A 122 -15.15 -2.30 -2.75
C ALA A 122 -13.84 -3.09 -2.68
N VAL A 123 -12.74 -2.50 -3.12
CA VAL A 123 -11.41 -3.12 -3.08
C VAL A 123 -10.50 -2.31 -2.16
N LEU A 124 -10.08 -2.93 -1.06
CA LEU A 124 -9.13 -2.38 -0.09
C LEU A 124 -7.71 -2.87 -0.40
N SER A 125 -6.70 -2.23 0.21
CA SER A 125 -5.30 -2.63 0.08
C SER A 125 -4.80 -2.64 -1.36
N ALA A 126 -5.26 -1.70 -2.19
CA ALA A 126 -4.87 -1.56 -3.59
C ALA A 126 -3.58 -0.73 -3.77
N GLY A 127 -2.64 -0.87 -2.84
CA GLY A 127 -1.37 -0.14 -2.81
C GLY A 127 -0.17 -1.06 -2.98
N MET A 128 1.02 -0.53 -2.67
CA MET A 128 2.23 -1.34 -2.68
C MET A 128 2.28 -2.27 -1.47
N LEU A 129 2.05 -1.71 -0.28
CA LEU A 129 2.06 -2.38 1.03
C LEU A 129 0.94 -1.80 1.92
N PRO A 130 -0.16 -2.55 2.17
CA PRO A 130 -0.52 -3.85 1.59
C PRO A 130 -0.95 -3.75 0.11
N GLY A 131 -1.02 -4.89 -0.58
CA GLY A 131 -1.48 -5.00 -1.97
C GLY A 131 -0.51 -5.75 -2.87
N LEU A 132 0.26 -5.02 -3.68
CA LEU A 132 1.24 -5.57 -4.61
C LEU A 132 2.15 -6.61 -3.96
N ALA A 133 2.66 -6.34 -2.76
CA ALA A 133 3.56 -7.28 -2.09
C ALA A 133 2.91 -8.63 -1.77
N ASN A 134 1.59 -8.69 -1.58
CA ASN A 134 0.87 -9.94 -1.33
C ASN A 134 0.47 -10.68 -2.61
N LEU A 135 0.49 -10.00 -3.76
CA LEU A 135 0.30 -10.62 -5.07
C LEU A 135 1.55 -11.38 -5.54
N VAL A 136 2.75 -10.87 -5.21
CA VAL A 136 4.01 -11.45 -5.68
C VAL A 136 4.20 -12.93 -5.30
N PRO A 137 3.95 -13.37 -4.05
CA PRO A 137 4.09 -14.79 -3.70
C PRO A 137 3.22 -15.73 -4.54
N GLY A 138 1.97 -15.32 -4.84
CA GLY A 138 1.10 -16.09 -5.72
C GLY A 138 1.57 -16.11 -7.18
N TRP A 139 2.34 -15.12 -7.61
CA TRP A 139 3.00 -15.15 -8.91
C TRP A 139 4.22 -16.08 -8.94
N ILE A 140 4.98 -16.17 -7.83
CA ILE A 140 6.17 -17.03 -7.71
C ILE A 140 5.79 -18.52 -7.73
N SER A 141 4.77 -18.88 -6.95
CA SER A 141 4.29 -20.25 -6.83
C SER A 141 2.78 -20.29 -6.63
N GLN A 142 2.12 -21.17 -7.37
CA GLN A 142 0.70 -21.51 -7.19
C GLN A 142 0.51 -22.71 -6.26
N ARG A 143 1.61 -23.32 -5.79
CA ARG A 143 1.57 -24.46 -4.87
C ARG A 143 1.42 -23.96 -3.44
N ALA A 144 0.55 -24.63 -2.68
CA ALA A 144 0.43 -24.43 -1.25
C ALA A 144 1.68 -24.97 -0.52
N GLY A 145 2.05 -24.32 0.59
CA GLY A 145 3.25 -24.64 1.36
C GLY A 145 4.43 -23.75 1.01
N GLY A 146 5.57 -24.02 1.66
CA GLY A 146 6.83 -23.31 1.44
C GLY A 146 7.16 -22.28 2.51
N ASP A 147 8.37 -21.76 2.39
CA ASP A 147 8.98 -20.78 3.27
C ASP A 147 9.23 -19.50 2.48
N LEU A 148 8.75 -18.37 3.02
CA LEU A 148 8.87 -17.07 2.40
C LEU A 148 9.66 -16.13 3.31
N THR A 149 10.71 -15.51 2.78
CA THR A 149 11.36 -14.36 3.42
C THR A 149 11.19 -13.13 2.55
N VAL A 150 10.72 -12.03 3.15
CA VAL A 150 10.47 -10.78 2.45
C VAL A 150 11.31 -9.66 3.06
N TYR A 151 11.97 -8.90 2.21
CA TYR A 151 12.69 -7.67 2.58
C TYR A 151 12.08 -6.50 1.82
N THR A 152 11.54 -5.50 2.54
CA THR A 152 10.93 -4.32 1.92
C THR A 152 11.52 -3.05 2.51
N GLY A 153 12.02 -2.15 1.67
CA GLY A 153 12.56 -0.89 2.15
C GLY A 153 13.45 -0.18 1.15
N GLY A 154 14.09 0.90 1.58
CA GLY A 154 14.97 1.70 0.73
C GLY A 154 15.23 3.08 1.31
N ILE A 155 15.49 4.03 0.43
CA ILE A 155 15.73 5.42 0.77
C ILE A 155 14.94 6.32 -0.19
N GLU A 156 13.96 7.04 0.34
CA GLU A 156 13.17 7.99 -0.45
C GLU A 156 12.58 9.05 0.46
N ARG A 157 12.07 10.12 -0.15
CA ARG A 157 11.42 11.19 0.60
C ARG A 157 10.05 10.74 1.06
N VAL A 158 9.80 10.80 2.36
CA VAL A 158 8.48 10.59 2.96
C VAL A 158 7.80 11.94 3.15
N SER A 159 6.50 12.05 2.84
CA SER A 159 5.76 13.31 3.00
C SER A 159 4.26 13.13 3.23
N GLY A 160 3.66 14.13 3.88
CA GLY A 160 2.22 14.28 4.05
C GLY A 160 1.57 13.08 4.74
N ALA A 161 0.56 12.51 4.07
CA ALA A 161 -0.19 11.38 4.61
C ALA A 161 0.69 10.15 4.89
N ALA A 162 1.71 9.88 4.08
CA ALA A 162 2.62 8.76 4.30
C ALA A 162 3.46 8.94 5.58
N ALA A 163 3.92 10.17 5.87
CA ALA A 163 4.63 10.46 7.11
C ALA A 163 3.71 10.27 8.33
N ALA A 164 2.48 10.77 8.25
CA ALA A 164 1.49 10.59 9.30
C ALA A 164 1.10 9.12 9.50
N ASP A 165 0.98 8.33 8.42
CA ASP A 165 0.73 6.89 8.50
C ASP A 165 1.89 6.15 9.18
N LEU A 166 3.15 6.49 8.87
CA LEU A 166 4.30 5.91 9.58
C LEU A 166 4.25 6.24 11.08
N VAL A 167 3.95 7.48 11.46
CA VAL A 167 3.83 7.87 12.87
C VAL A 167 2.70 7.10 13.57
N LEU A 168 1.52 7.04 12.95
CA LEU A 168 0.36 6.36 13.54
C LEU A 168 0.56 4.84 13.63
N SER A 169 1.33 4.25 12.72
CA SER A 169 1.69 2.82 12.76
C SER A 169 2.58 2.44 13.94
N LEU A 170 3.18 3.42 14.62
CA LEU A 170 3.97 3.18 15.83
C LEU A 170 3.11 2.85 17.04
N ASN A 171 1.82 3.18 17.00
CA ASN A 171 0.87 2.89 18.07
C ASN A 171 0.23 1.53 17.84
N GLU A 172 0.29 0.65 18.84
CA GLU A 172 -0.29 -0.70 18.77
C GLU A 172 -1.83 -0.67 18.78
N GLN A 173 -2.44 0.43 19.25
CA GLN A 173 -3.87 0.56 19.44
C GLN A 173 -4.48 1.55 18.45
N CYS A 174 -5.50 1.10 17.71
CA CYS A 174 -6.41 1.98 17.00
C CYS A 174 -7.74 2.04 17.75
N ASN A 175 -8.16 3.23 18.15
CA ASN A 175 -9.39 3.42 18.92
C ASN A 175 -10.63 2.90 18.20
N ALA A 176 -10.66 2.99 16.86
CA ALA A 176 -11.76 2.46 16.04
C ALA A 176 -11.86 0.92 16.06
N LEU A 177 -10.87 0.24 16.63
CA LEU A 177 -10.79 -1.21 16.73
C LEU A 177 -10.83 -1.70 18.18
N GLN A 178 -11.18 -0.85 19.14
CA GLN A 178 -11.41 -1.26 20.52
C GLN A 178 -12.47 -2.38 20.57
N GLY A 179 -12.09 -3.52 21.16
CA GLY A 179 -12.95 -4.70 21.26
C GLY A 179 -12.97 -5.59 20.01
N SER A 180 -12.21 -5.27 18.96
CA SER A 180 -11.99 -6.17 17.83
C SER A 180 -10.74 -7.02 18.02
N ASP A 181 -10.71 -8.21 17.42
CA ASP A 181 -9.51 -9.05 17.33
C ASP A 181 -8.52 -8.57 16.24
N TYR A 182 -8.81 -7.43 15.58
CA TYR A 182 -7.94 -6.91 14.53
C TYR A 182 -6.71 -6.22 15.10
N TRP A 183 -5.57 -6.42 14.43
CA TRP A 183 -4.27 -5.86 14.80
C TRP A 183 -3.53 -5.43 13.53
N TYR A 184 -2.62 -4.46 13.63
CA TYR A 184 -1.87 -3.97 12.45
C TYR A 184 -0.63 -4.81 12.15
N GLY A 185 0.08 -5.19 13.20
CA GLY A 185 1.33 -5.92 13.10
C GLY A 185 2.02 -6.00 14.44
N GLU A 186 3.09 -6.78 14.50
CA GLU A 186 3.83 -7.09 15.72
C GLU A 186 5.33 -7.13 15.40
N ALA A 187 6.10 -6.31 16.12
CA ALA A 187 7.54 -6.24 15.94
C ALA A 187 8.21 -7.52 16.45
N GLY A 188 9.17 -8.03 15.68
CA GLY A 188 9.88 -9.28 16.01
C GLY A 188 9.06 -10.55 15.88
N ALA A 189 7.80 -10.46 15.45
CA ALA A 189 6.99 -11.64 15.16
C ALA A 189 7.29 -12.21 13.76
N SER A 190 7.01 -13.49 13.58
CA SER A 190 7.05 -14.21 12.30
C SER A 190 5.93 -15.24 12.23
N TRP A 191 5.70 -15.83 11.05
CA TRP A 191 4.85 -17.01 10.92
C TRP A 191 5.70 -18.26 10.93
N GLN A 192 5.36 -19.24 11.76
CA GLN A 192 6.06 -20.52 11.87
C GLN A 192 5.08 -21.65 12.17
N LEU A 193 5.19 -22.75 11.43
CA LEU A 193 4.39 -23.96 11.62
C LEU A 193 2.88 -23.67 11.67
N GLY A 194 2.40 -22.83 10.75
CA GLY A 194 0.97 -22.53 10.63
C GLY A 194 0.40 -21.60 11.71
N ARG A 195 1.24 -20.88 12.45
CA ARG A 195 0.81 -19.89 13.44
C ARG A 195 1.77 -18.73 13.58
N ARG A 196 1.28 -17.62 14.13
CA ARG A 196 2.13 -16.50 14.56
C ARG A 196 3.05 -16.94 15.72
N SER A 197 4.33 -16.69 15.57
CA SER A 197 5.39 -16.86 16.56
C SER A 197 5.88 -15.48 17.00
N ARG A 198 5.66 -15.13 18.27
CA ARG A 198 6.00 -13.79 18.80
C ARG A 198 7.44 -13.74 19.25
N HIS A 199 8.09 -12.58 19.06
CA HIS A 199 9.50 -12.35 19.42
C HIS A 199 10.47 -13.42 18.89
N SER A 200 10.14 -14.01 17.75
CA SER A 200 10.89 -15.09 17.10
C SER A 200 12.08 -14.55 16.29
N LEU A 201 12.05 -13.27 15.92
CA LEU A 201 13.08 -12.60 15.14
C LEU A 201 13.60 -11.36 15.86
N SER A 202 14.89 -11.10 15.74
CA SER A 202 15.56 -9.91 16.28
C SER A 202 15.94 -8.92 15.18
N THR A 203 16.09 -7.66 15.57
CA THR A 203 16.70 -6.63 14.72
C THR A 203 18.12 -7.05 14.35
N GLN A 204 18.49 -6.84 13.08
CA GLN A 204 19.82 -7.16 12.56
C GLN A 204 20.39 -5.97 11.80
N GLN A 205 21.71 -5.93 11.67
CA GLN A 205 22.44 -4.98 10.83
C GLN A 205 23.38 -5.77 9.94
N THR A 206 23.53 -5.33 8.69
CA THR A 206 24.39 -6.01 7.71
C THR A 206 24.82 -5.06 6.60
N ASP A 207 26.02 -5.29 6.06
CA ASP A 207 26.59 -4.58 4.90
C ASP A 207 26.42 -5.37 3.60
N THR A 208 25.85 -6.57 3.66
CA THR A 208 25.88 -7.55 2.56
C THR A 208 24.50 -8.09 2.18
N LEU A 209 23.42 -7.39 2.55
CA LEU A 209 22.07 -7.81 2.15
C LEU A 209 21.94 -7.74 0.61
N PRO A 210 21.69 -8.87 -0.08
CA PRO A 210 21.58 -8.86 -1.54
C PRO A 210 20.53 -7.88 -2.04
N HIS A 211 20.85 -7.19 -3.14
CA HIS A 211 20.03 -6.17 -3.81
C HIS A 211 19.93 -4.82 -3.08
N PHE A 212 20.21 -4.74 -1.78
CA PHE A 212 20.24 -3.47 -1.05
C PHE A 212 21.66 -2.88 -1.03
N PRO A 213 21.86 -1.62 -1.46
CA PRO A 213 23.17 -0.99 -1.42
C PRO A 213 23.56 -0.57 0.00
N GLY A 214 24.80 -0.90 0.39
CA GLY A 214 25.43 -0.40 1.61
C GLY A 214 24.92 -1.04 2.90
N HIS A 215 25.18 -0.36 4.02
CA HIS A 215 24.76 -0.78 5.34
C HIS A 215 23.24 -0.63 5.50
N VAL A 216 22.60 -1.68 6.01
CA VAL A 216 21.16 -1.66 6.27
C VAL A 216 20.83 -2.20 7.67
N THR A 217 19.74 -1.68 8.25
CA THR A 217 19.12 -2.24 9.45
C THR A 217 17.83 -2.99 9.08
N LEU A 218 17.71 -4.24 9.52
CA LEU A 218 16.56 -5.11 9.30
C LEU A 218 15.68 -5.12 10.54
N LEU A 219 14.46 -4.61 10.42
CA LEU A 219 13.47 -4.62 11.48
C LEU A 219 12.38 -5.66 11.16
N PRO A 220 12.36 -6.82 11.85
CA PRO A 220 11.31 -7.82 11.65
C PRO A 220 9.95 -7.27 12.08
N TRP A 221 8.95 -7.44 11.21
CA TRP A 221 7.59 -6.98 11.44
C TRP A 221 6.61 -7.89 10.72
N LEU A 222 5.79 -8.64 11.46
CA LEU A 222 4.69 -9.40 10.88
C LEU A 222 3.43 -8.53 10.94
N SER A 223 2.88 -8.15 9.79
CA SER A 223 1.60 -7.46 9.69
C SER A 223 0.42 -8.44 9.58
N ALA A 224 -0.79 -7.96 9.85
CA ALA A 224 -1.98 -8.78 9.70
C ALA A 224 -2.26 -9.19 8.24
N ASP A 225 -1.88 -8.38 7.26
CA ASP A 225 -1.99 -8.76 5.85
C ASP A 225 -0.97 -9.84 5.45
N ALA A 226 0.25 -9.79 6.00
CA ALA A 226 1.25 -10.83 5.86
C ALA A 226 0.79 -12.16 6.51
N GLU A 227 0.10 -12.11 7.65
CA GLU A 227 -0.52 -13.29 8.25
C GLU A 227 -1.62 -13.89 7.35
N ARG A 228 -2.50 -13.04 6.79
CA ARG A 228 -3.53 -13.49 5.84
C ARG A 228 -2.92 -14.09 4.57
N LEU A 229 -1.80 -13.54 4.10
CA LEU A 229 -1.01 -14.09 3.00
C LEU A 229 -0.48 -15.49 3.36
N ALA A 230 0.12 -15.64 4.55
CA ALA A 230 0.66 -16.91 5.01
C ALA A 230 -0.42 -18.00 5.12
N LEU A 231 -1.59 -17.64 5.65
CA LEU A 231 -2.76 -18.51 5.70
C LEU A 231 -3.28 -18.89 4.31
N ARG A 232 -3.36 -17.93 3.37
CA ARG A 232 -3.84 -18.20 2.00
C ARG A 232 -2.98 -19.24 1.28
N HIS A 233 -1.67 -19.12 1.40
CA HIS A 233 -0.71 -19.97 0.70
C HIS A 233 -0.29 -21.18 1.51
N ASN A 234 -0.87 -21.40 2.70
CA ASN A 234 -0.49 -22.45 3.65
C ASN A 234 1.02 -22.48 3.94
N LEU A 235 1.64 -21.31 4.13
CA LEU A 235 3.09 -21.22 4.35
C LEU A 235 3.49 -21.94 5.64
N SER A 236 4.61 -22.67 5.56
CA SER A 236 5.28 -23.25 6.72
C SER A 236 5.95 -22.17 7.54
N SER A 237 6.59 -21.19 6.88
CA SER A 237 7.15 -20.02 7.53
C SER A 237 7.04 -18.75 6.68
N LEU A 238 6.92 -17.60 7.37
CA LEU A 238 7.03 -16.28 6.78
C LEU A 238 7.85 -15.38 7.72
N SER A 239 8.96 -14.87 7.21
CA SER A 239 9.77 -13.82 7.87
C SER A 239 9.72 -12.56 7.04
N TRP A 240 9.30 -11.44 7.63
CA TRP A 240 9.18 -10.16 6.93
C TRP A 240 10.03 -9.11 7.63
N TYR A 241 10.88 -8.43 6.86
CA TYR A 241 11.78 -7.40 7.35
C TYR A 241 11.52 -6.07 6.65
N ASN A 242 11.28 -5.03 7.44
CA ASN A 242 11.42 -3.65 6.99
C ASN A 242 12.91 -3.30 6.96
N VAL A 243 13.40 -2.87 5.80
CA VAL A 243 14.81 -2.54 5.57
C VAL A 243 15.00 -1.02 5.62
N PHE A 244 15.81 -0.56 6.56
CA PHE A 244 16.20 0.84 6.68
C PHE A 244 17.62 1.02 6.17
N SER A 245 17.76 1.69 5.03
CA SER A 245 19.06 2.09 4.47
C SER A 245 19.53 3.44 5.03
N GLY A 246 18.61 4.24 5.59
CA GLY A 246 18.88 5.48 6.29
C GLY A 246 18.84 5.33 7.82
N GLN A 247 19.66 6.12 8.52
CA GLN A 247 19.75 6.09 9.99
C GLN A 247 18.77 7.07 10.63
N CYS A 248 18.64 8.28 10.10
CA CYS A 248 17.89 9.36 10.72
C CYS A 248 16.40 9.03 10.82
N LEU A 249 15.79 8.49 9.76
CA LEU A 249 14.38 8.11 9.75
C LEU A 249 14.11 7.00 10.76
N ARG A 250 14.93 5.96 10.79
CA ARG A 250 14.80 4.83 11.72
C ARG A 250 14.87 5.30 13.18
N GLU A 251 15.85 6.15 13.50
CA GLU A 251 16.04 6.67 14.85
C GLU A 251 14.91 7.61 15.26
N THR A 252 14.43 8.44 14.34
CA THR A 252 13.27 9.30 14.55
C THR A 252 12.03 8.46 14.88
N LEU A 253 11.73 7.43 14.09
CA LEU A 253 10.60 6.54 14.35
C LEU A 253 10.75 5.81 15.69
N THR A 254 11.94 5.31 16.00
CA THR A 254 12.23 4.67 17.30
C THR A 254 12.01 5.63 18.46
N GLY A 255 12.47 6.87 18.32
CA GLY A 255 12.33 7.92 19.33
C GLY A 255 10.90 8.40 19.55
N LEU A 256 10.01 8.24 18.55
CA LEU A 256 8.60 8.63 18.61
C LEU A 256 7.70 7.56 19.25
N ARG A 257 8.13 6.29 19.34
CA ARG A 257 7.32 5.20 19.92
C ARG A 257 6.86 5.56 21.33
N GLY A 258 5.55 5.47 21.57
CA GLY A 258 4.92 5.77 22.85
C GLY A 258 4.89 7.26 23.25
N LYS A 259 5.30 8.19 22.38
CA LYS A 259 5.38 9.63 22.69
C LYS A 259 4.35 10.50 21.97
N VAL A 260 3.56 9.94 21.06
CA VAL A 260 2.56 10.69 20.30
C VAL A 260 1.20 10.53 20.96
N ASP A 261 0.71 11.60 21.59
CA ASP A 261 -0.51 11.65 22.40
C ASP A 261 -1.83 11.65 21.59
N GLY A 262 -1.77 11.41 20.28
CA GLY A 262 -2.92 11.32 19.38
C GLY A 262 -3.56 12.66 19.01
N THR A 263 -3.09 13.80 19.55
CA THR A 263 -3.58 15.12 19.14
C THR A 263 -3.15 15.48 17.71
N SER A 264 -3.94 16.29 17.01
CA SER A 264 -3.58 16.75 15.67
C SER A 264 -2.26 17.52 15.64
N GLN A 265 -1.94 18.25 16.72
CA GLN A 265 -0.70 19.01 16.83
C GLN A 265 0.51 18.09 17.03
N SER A 266 0.44 17.10 17.92
CA SER A 266 1.54 16.16 18.14
C SER A 266 1.80 15.31 16.91
N LEU A 267 0.74 14.86 16.23
CA LEU A 267 0.86 14.14 14.96
C LEU A 267 1.51 15.01 13.88
N ALA A 268 1.15 16.28 13.77
CA ALA A 268 1.76 17.19 12.79
C ALA A 268 3.27 17.39 13.05
N LEU A 269 3.67 17.58 14.31
CA LEU A 269 5.08 17.72 14.70
C LEU A 269 5.87 16.44 14.45
N ALA A 270 5.33 15.29 14.85
CA ALA A 270 5.95 13.98 14.62
C ALA A 270 6.08 13.68 13.12
N SER A 271 5.05 13.99 12.33
CA SER A 271 5.08 13.82 10.87
C SER A 271 6.16 14.70 10.26
N ALA A 272 6.24 15.98 10.64
CA ALA A 272 7.29 16.88 10.16
C ALA A 272 8.71 16.40 10.52
N ALA A 273 8.89 15.79 11.69
CA ALA A 273 10.17 15.18 12.08
C ALA A 273 10.52 13.98 11.18
N VAL A 274 9.54 13.11 10.88
CA VAL A 274 9.70 11.99 9.95
C VAL A 274 10.04 12.46 8.54
N GLU A 275 9.35 13.49 8.03
CA GLU A 275 9.65 14.09 6.73
C GLU A 275 11.09 14.59 6.70
N LYS A 276 11.49 15.37 7.70
CA LYS A 276 12.83 15.94 7.78
C LYS A 276 13.91 14.87 7.87
N ALA A 277 13.68 13.82 8.65
CA ALA A 277 14.61 12.71 8.79
C ALA A 277 14.79 11.94 7.46
N SER A 278 13.72 11.72 6.72
CA SER A 278 13.78 11.09 5.40
C SER A 278 14.55 11.93 4.37
N GLU A 279 14.42 13.27 4.44
CA GLU A 279 15.17 14.19 3.58
C GLU A 279 16.67 14.19 3.90
N ILE A 280 17.04 14.06 5.18
CA ILE A 280 18.44 13.95 5.61
C ILE A 280 19.05 12.64 5.11
N ASP A 281 18.35 11.51 5.31
CA ASP A 281 18.82 10.22 4.83
C ASP A 281 19.00 10.23 3.30
N LEU A 282 18.04 10.79 2.57
CA LEU A 282 18.10 10.87 1.10
C LEU A 282 19.21 11.80 0.57
N ALA A 283 19.73 12.72 1.39
CA ALA A 283 20.69 13.72 0.93
C ALA A 283 21.96 13.06 0.35
N GLY A 284 22.21 13.31 -0.94
CA GLY A 284 23.36 12.74 -1.66
C GLY A 284 23.11 11.37 -2.29
N TYR A 285 21.89 10.82 -2.19
CA TYR A 285 21.50 9.54 -2.80
C TYR A 285 20.39 9.72 -3.85
N ALA A 286 20.37 8.86 -4.85
CA ALA A 286 19.20 8.69 -5.70
C ALA A 286 18.13 7.91 -4.92
N PRO A 287 16.86 8.33 -4.96
CA PRO A 287 15.81 7.61 -4.26
C PRO A 287 15.63 6.21 -4.85
N TYR A 288 15.40 5.22 -4.00
CA TYR A 288 15.02 3.89 -4.41
C TYR A 288 14.19 3.20 -3.31
N TYR A 289 13.35 2.27 -3.74
CA TYR A 289 12.64 1.33 -2.88
C TYR A 289 12.73 -0.07 -3.51
N GLN A 290 12.90 -1.09 -2.66
CA GLN A 290 13.01 -2.47 -3.10
C GLN A 290 12.09 -3.39 -2.29
N MET A 291 11.56 -4.39 -2.97
CA MET A 291 10.92 -5.54 -2.37
C MET A 291 11.59 -6.80 -2.89
N VAL A 292 12.20 -7.58 -2.01
CA VAL A 292 12.87 -8.85 -2.31
C VAL A 292 12.08 -9.97 -1.66
N PHE A 293 11.65 -10.93 -2.47
CA PHE A 293 10.88 -12.10 -2.04
C PHE A 293 11.73 -13.33 -2.29
N ASP A 294 12.13 -14.01 -1.23
CA ASP A 294 12.83 -15.28 -1.27
C ASP A 294 11.87 -16.40 -0.94
N TRP A 295 11.60 -17.24 -1.93
CA TRP A 295 10.72 -18.39 -1.83
C TRP A 295 11.52 -19.67 -1.87
N GLN A 296 11.30 -20.52 -0.87
CA GLN A 296 11.84 -21.86 -0.80
C GLN A 296 10.70 -22.87 -0.64
N GLN A 297 10.76 -23.96 -1.39
CA GLN A 297 9.81 -25.05 -1.28
C GLN A 297 10.57 -26.36 -1.40
N GLU A 298 10.17 -27.35 -0.59
CA GLU A 298 10.79 -28.66 -0.61
C GLU A 298 10.73 -29.28 -2.02
N GLY A 299 11.89 -29.76 -2.50
CA GLY A 299 12.03 -30.36 -3.82
C GLY A 299 12.08 -29.39 -5.01
N GLU A 300 12.03 -28.08 -4.78
CA GLU A 300 12.12 -27.04 -5.83
C GLU A 300 13.36 -26.16 -5.63
N PRO A 301 13.97 -25.64 -6.71
CA PRO A 301 15.04 -24.65 -6.58
C PRO A 301 14.50 -23.38 -5.91
N ARG A 302 15.34 -22.72 -5.09
CA ARG A 302 14.98 -21.42 -4.51
C ARG A 302 14.66 -20.43 -5.62
N ARG A 303 13.62 -19.63 -5.43
CA ARG A 303 13.22 -18.56 -6.34
C ARG A 303 13.30 -17.24 -5.61
N ARG A 304 13.84 -16.24 -6.27
CA ARG A 304 13.87 -14.87 -5.78
C ARG A 304 13.18 -13.95 -6.77
N VAL A 305 12.27 -13.11 -6.28
CA VAL A 305 11.73 -11.98 -7.04
C VAL A 305 12.20 -10.69 -6.42
N VAL A 306 12.65 -9.76 -7.25
CA VAL A 306 13.06 -8.42 -6.83
C VAL A 306 12.27 -7.40 -7.62
N ILE A 307 11.54 -6.54 -6.90
CA ILE A 307 10.94 -5.34 -7.46
C ILE A 307 11.80 -4.17 -7.01
N ARG A 308 12.35 -3.41 -7.94
CA ARG A 308 13.06 -2.15 -7.70
C ARG A 308 12.28 -1.01 -8.30
N THR A 309 12.22 0.12 -7.60
CA THR A 309 11.56 1.33 -8.06
C THR A 309 12.31 2.56 -7.53
N ASP A 310 12.21 3.70 -8.20
CA ASP A 310 12.65 5.01 -7.68
C ASP A 310 11.55 5.71 -6.86
N SER A 311 10.33 5.15 -6.80
CA SER A 311 9.23 5.65 -5.98
C SER A 311 8.28 4.54 -5.50
N SER A 312 8.10 4.43 -4.18
CA SER A 312 7.07 3.53 -3.61
C SER A 312 5.64 4.05 -3.78
N LEU A 313 5.48 5.37 -3.85
CA LEU A 313 4.19 6.02 -4.09
C LEU A 313 3.71 5.78 -5.53
N ALA A 314 4.63 5.72 -6.49
CA ALA A 314 4.33 5.31 -7.85
C ALA A 314 3.86 3.84 -7.92
N LEU A 315 4.49 2.92 -7.18
CA LEU A 315 4.01 1.52 -7.08
C LEU A 315 2.62 1.43 -6.46
N THR A 316 2.37 2.23 -5.42
CA THR A 316 1.04 2.34 -4.80
C THR A 316 0.00 2.83 -5.80
N ALA A 317 0.30 3.91 -6.52
CA ALA A 317 -0.56 4.45 -7.54
C ALA A 317 -0.80 3.45 -8.70
N ALA A 318 0.23 2.72 -9.12
CA ALA A 318 0.14 1.84 -10.28
C ALA A 318 -0.71 0.61 -9.96
N THR A 319 -0.60 0.10 -8.72
CA THR A 319 -1.46 -0.96 -8.20
C THR A 319 -2.93 -0.49 -8.14
N ALA A 320 -3.17 0.73 -7.66
CA ALA A 320 -4.51 1.31 -7.63
C ALA A 320 -5.11 1.47 -9.03
N VAL A 321 -4.32 1.95 -10.00
CA VAL A 321 -4.75 2.06 -11.40
C VAL A 321 -5.06 0.68 -11.99
N SER A 322 -4.19 -0.31 -11.82
CA SER A 322 -4.47 -1.68 -12.28
C SER A 322 -5.73 -2.27 -11.66
N THR A 323 -5.99 -1.95 -10.38
CA THR A 323 -7.23 -2.32 -9.68
C THR A 323 -8.46 -1.70 -10.33
N VAL A 324 -8.42 -0.39 -10.59
CA VAL A 324 -9.50 0.33 -11.28
C VAL A 324 -9.73 -0.22 -12.67
N LEU A 325 -8.67 -0.50 -13.44
CA LEU A 325 -8.79 -1.08 -14.77
C LEU A 325 -9.46 -2.45 -14.74
N SER A 326 -9.09 -3.30 -13.78
CA SER A 326 -9.70 -4.63 -13.60
C SER A 326 -11.18 -4.54 -13.21
N LEU A 327 -11.52 -3.59 -12.34
CA LEU A 327 -12.90 -3.28 -11.98
C LEU A 327 -13.70 -2.79 -13.18
N MET A 328 -13.15 -1.88 -13.98
CA MET A 328 -13.81 -1.34 -15.18
C MET A 328 -14.00 -2.39 -16.29
N ARG A 329 -13.17 -3.43 -16.31
CA ARG A 329 -13.35 -4.60 -17.20
C ARG A 329 -14.37 -5.62 -16.68
N GLY A 330 -14.93 -5.41 -15.49
CA GLY A 330 -15.90 -6.32 -14.87
C GLY A 330 -15.27 -7.61 -14.33
N GLU A 331 -13.97 -7.59 -14.02
CA GLU A 331 -13.22 -8.77 -13.55
C GLU A 331 -13.40 -9.03 -12.04
N ILE A 332 -13.98 -8.07 -11.32
CA ILE A 332 -14.15 -8.13 -9.86
C ILE A 332 -15.63 -8.26 -9.53
N ASN A 333 -15.98 -9.34 -8.84
CA ASN A 333 -17.36 -9.59 -8.40
C ASN A 333 -17.79 -8.61 -7.29
N PRO A 334 -19.10 -8.34 -7.14
CA PRO A 334 -19.64 -7.58 -6.02
C PRO A 334 -19.17 -8.09 -4.66
N GLY A 335 -19.06 -7.17 -3.70
CA GLY A 335 -18.57 -7.42 -2.35
C GLY A 335 -17.40 -6.53 -1.96
N VAL A 336 -17.01 -6.65 -0.69
CA VAL A 336 -15.79 -6.04 -0.16
C VAL A 336 -14.66 -7.06 -0.35
N HIS A 337 -13.53 -6.62 -0.88
CA HIS A 337 -12.37 -7.47 -1.19
C HIS A 337 -11.06 -6.80 -0.75
N PHE A 338 -10.05 -7.61 -0.47
CA PHE A 338 -8.66 -7.16 -0.51
C PHE A 338 -8.12 -7.31 -1.94
N ALA A 339 -7.33 -6.34 -2.43
CA ALA A 339 -6.82 -6.33 -3.79
C ALA A 339 -6.06 -7.62 -4.15
N ASP A 340 -5.26 -8.13 -3.22
CA ASP A 340 -4.46 -9.34 -3.41
C ASP A 340 -5.30 -10.64 -3.47
N ARG A 341 -6.61 -10.57 -3.24
CA ARG A 341 -7.55 -11.70 -3.36
C ARG A 341 -8.27 -11.75 -4.70
N VAL A 342 -8.47 -10.60 -5.34
CA VAL A 342 -9.30 -10.48 -6.55
C VAL A 342 -8.53 -10.10 -7.80
N LEU A 343 -7.32 -9.56 -7.65
CA LEU A 343 -6.49 -9.20 -8.79
C LEU A 343 -5.64 -10.38 -9.27
N ILE A 344 -5.42 -10.41 -10.58
CA ILE A 344 -4.54 -11.38 -11.23
C ILE A 344 -3.09 -10.89 -11.11
N PRO A 345 -2.18 -11.61 -10.42
CA PRO A 345 -0.83 -11.13 -10.17
C PRO A 345 -0.06 -10.75 -11.44
N ALA A 346 -0.13 -11.58 -12.49
CA ALA A 346 0.56 -11.33 -13.75
C ALA A 346 0.11 -10.03 -14.43
N THR A 347 -1.19 -9.73 -14.40
CA THR A 347 -1.75 -8.48 -14.96
C THR A 347 -1.24 -7.27 -14.19
N VAL A 348 -1.29 -7.31 -12.86
CA VAL A 348 -0.82 -6.19 -12.03
C VAL A 348 0.67 -5.95 -12.21
N LEU A 349 1.49 -7.00 -12.20
CA LEU A 349 2.94 -6.88 -12.38
C LEU A 349 3.31 -6.30 -13.77
N ALA A 350 2.58 -6.68 -14.83
CA ALA A 350 2.76 -6.08 -16.15
C ALA A 350 2.31 -4.61 -16.18
N ASP A 351 1.17 -4.29 -15.57
CA ASP A 351 0.66 -2.92 -15.49
C ASP A 351 1.61 -1.99 -14.76
N ILE A 352 2.17 -2.39 -13.61
CA ILE A 352 3.08 -1.50 -12.85
C ILE A 352 4.36 -1.20 -13.64
N THR A 353 4.92 -2.17 -14.36
CA THR A 353 6.10 -1.93 -15.21
C THR A 353 5.79 -1.03 -16.40
N ARG A 354 4.55 -1.08 -16.92
CA ARG A 354 4.10 -0.24 -18.04
C ARG A 354 3.79 1.18 -17.60
N LEU A 355 3.16 1.35 -16.44
CA LEU A 355 2.73 2.64 -15.91
C LEU A 355 3.92 3.47 -15.38
N HIS A 356 4.92 2.80 -14.81
CA HIS A 356 6.04 3.46 -14.17
C HIS A 356 7.38 2.91 -14.66
N THR A 357 8.04 3.67 -15.53
CA THR A 357 9.30 3.28 -16.16
C THR A 357 10.47 3.14 -15.18
N GLY A 358 10.37 3.74 -13.98
CA GLY A 358 11.35 3.58 -12.91
C GLY A 358 11.23 2.25 -12.16
N THR A 359 10.20 1.43 -12.47
CA THR A 359 9.98 0.12 -11.85
C THR A 359 10.53 -1.02 -12.71
N HIS A 360 11.35 -1.87 -12.09
CA HIS A 360 11.90 -3.08 -12.70
C HIS A 360 11.60 -4.29 -11.82
N ILE A 361 11.20 -5.40 -12.45
CA ILE A 361 10.92 -6.68 -11.80
C ILE A 361 11.92 -7.68 -12.35
N SER A 362 12.56 -8.46 -11.48
CA SER A 362 13.53 -9.49 -11.88
C SER A 362 13.27 -10.77 -11.12
N GLN A 363 13.38 -11.91 -11.81
CA GLN A 363 13.35 -13.24 -11.19
C GLN A 363 14.74 -13.85 -11.21
N TYR A 364 15.10 -14.55 -10.14
CA TYR A 364 16.37 -15.26 -10.01
C TYR A 364 16.13 -16.66 -9.44
N GLN A 365 17.01 -17.59 -9.77
CA GLN A 365 17.13 -18.89 -9.10
C GLN A 365 18.48 -18.94 -8.40
N PRO A 366 18.60 -18.52 -7.13
CA PRO A 366 19.88 -18.32 -6.47
C PRO A 366 20.77 -19.58 -6.41
N ASP A 367 20.17 -20.77 -6.46
CA ASP A 367 20.88 -22.05 -6.40
C ASP A 367 21.35 -22.53 -7.78
N MET A 368 20.91 -21.88 -8.86
CA MET A 368 21.38 -22.11 -10.22
C MET A 368 22.45 -21.05 -10.50
N GLN A 369 23.66 -21.49 -10.87
CA GLN A 369 24.73 -20.59 -11.26
C GLN A 369 24.25 -19.60 -12.33
N ALA A 370 24.74 -18.36 -12.22
CA ALA A 370 24.36 -17.23 -13.05
C ALA A 370 24.44 -17.51 -14.56
N GLU A 371 23.30 -17.81 -15.18
CA GLU A 371 23.12 -17.69 -16.62
C GLU A 371 21.84 -16.90 -16.94
N GLN A 372 22.07 -15.66 -17.36
CA GLN A 372 21.37 -14.88 -18.40
C GLN A 372 19.83 -14.79 -18.38
N GLY A 373 19.34 -13.55 -18.34
CA GLY A 373 18.04 -13.21 -18.94
C GLY A 373 17.29 -12.09 -18.23
N VAL A 374 17.41 -10.86 -18.75
CA VAL A 374 16.43 -9.79 -18.56
C VAL A 374 15.17 -10.18 -19.33
N ILE A 375 14.01 -10.22 -18.67
CA ILE A 375 12.69 -10.20 -19.33
C ILE A 375 12.11 -8.80 -19.16
#